data_AF-A0A536UMA0-F1
#
_entry.id   AF-A0A536UMA0-F1
#
_cell.length_a   1.000
_cell.length_b   1.000
_cell.length_c   1.000
_cell.angle_alpha   90.00
_cell.angle_beta   90.00
_cell.angle_gamma   90.00
#
_symmetry.space_group_name_H-M   'P 1'
#
loop_
_entity.id
_entity.type
_entity.pdbx_description
1 polymer ?
#
loop_
_entity_poly.entity_id
_entity_poly.type
_entity_poly.pdbx_seq_one_letter_code
_entity_poly.pdbx_strand_id
1 'polypeptide(L)'
;MNRRQITSPGRIEAGETIMSGLVAQIPIAGADSVPFITRSYDDARRLWRHQRPGIERAFTARGLKALYAVPWPPQCLYSTKPIARI
;
A
#
# COMPACT_ATOMS: atom_id res chain seq x y z
N MET A 1 -13.57 -7.39 14.48
CA MET A 1 -12.47 -7.95 13.69
C MET A 1 -11.64 -6.81 13.12
N ASN A 2 -10.36 -6.70 13.50
CA ASN A 2 -9.47 -5.65 13.03
C ASN A 2 -8.84 -6.12 11.71
N ARG A 3 -9.12 -5.47 10.56
CA ARG A 3 -8.63 -5.87 9.21
C ARG A 3 -7.09 -5.91 9.06
N ARG A 4 -6.33 -5.67 10.13
CA ARG A 4 -4.86 -5.55 10.15
C ARG A 4 -4.13 -6.85 10.48
N GLN A 5 -4.83 -7.87 10.99
CA GLN A 5 -4.28 -9.21 11.22
C GLN A 5 -5.02 -10.20 10.34
N ILE A 6 -4.58 -10.33 9.08
CA ILE A 6 -5.27 -11.16 8.10
C ILE A 6 -4.77 -12.60 8.14
N THR A 7 -3.57 -12.87 8.65
CA THR A 7 -2.97 -14.21 8.60
C THR A 7 -2.48 -14.62 9.98
N SER A 8 -3.36 -15.30 10.72
CA SER A 8 -2.94 -16.14 11.86
C SER A 8 -2.88 -17.59 11.37
N PRO A 9 -1.84 -18.35 11.70
CA PRO A 9 -1.76 -19.76 11.30
C PRO A 9 -3.01 -20.52 11.79
N GLY A 10 -3.77 -21.10 10.85
CA GLY A 10 -4.92 -21.95 11.12
C GLY A 10 -6.32 -21.40 10.78
N ARG A 11 -6.47 -20.18 10.22
CA ARG A 11 -7.81 -19.68 9.82
C ARG A 11 -7.92 -18.93 8.50
N ILE A 12 -6.84 -18.32 7.99
CA ILE A 12 -6.86 -17.53 6.74
C ILE A 12 -5.51 -17.68 6.04
N GLU A 13 -5.53 -18.15 4.80
CA GLU A 13 -4.35 -18.50 4.00
C GLU A 13 -3.90 -17.37 3.06
N ALA A 14 -4.78 -16.40 2.78
CA ALA A 14 -4.50 -15.24 1.93
C ALA A 14 -5.35 -14.02 2.32
N GLY A 15 -4.86 -12.83 1.99
CA GLY A 15 -5.48 -11.58 2.39
C GLY A 15 -5.15 -10.41 1.47
N GLU A 16 -5.99 -9.39 1.51
CA GLU A 16 -5.81 -8.12 0.80
C GLU A 16 -5.78 -6.97 1.81
N THR A 17 -4.89 -6.00 1.59
CA THR A 17 -4.80 -4.80 2.44
C THR A 17 -4.25 -3.62 1.64
N ILE A 18 -4.57 -2.41 2.11
CA ILE A 18 -4.02 -1.17 1.54
C ILE A 18 -2.68 -0.89 2.24
N MET A 19 -1.63 -0.67 1.44
CA MET A 19 -0.25 -0.49 1.92
C MET A 19 -0.12 0.66 2.95
N SER A 20 -0.84 1.76 2.74
CA SER A 20 -0.88 2.89 3.69
C SER A 20 -1.33 2.50 5.10
N GLY A 21 -2.14 1.45 5.25
CA GLY A 21 -2.56 0.91 6.54
C GLY A 21 -1.47 0.15 7.30
N LEU A 22 -0.36 -0.21 6.63
CA LEU A 22 0.76 -0.97 7.19
C LEU A 22 1.95 -0.10 7.63
N VAL A 23 1.91 1.22 7.37
CA VAL A 23 3.05 2.15 7.55
C VAL A 23 3.62 2.09 8.97
N ALA A 24 2.76 1.96 9.98
CA ALA A 24 3.20 1.88 11.37
C ALA A 24 4.09 0.66 11.67
N GLN A 25 3.95 -0.44 10.92
CA GLN A 25 4.77 -1.65 11.09
C GLN A 25 5.82 -1.83 10.00
N ILE A 26 5.58 -1.25 8.83
CA ILE A 26 6.38 -1.41 7.62
C ILE A 26 6.48 -0.02 6.97
N PRO A 27 7.44 0.83 7.38
CA PRO A 27 7.50 2.22 6.91
C PRO A 27 7.55 2.37 5.38
N ILE A 28 8.24 1.44 4.70
CA ILE A 28 8.34 1.42 3.22
C ILE A 28 6.98 1.20 2.54
N ALA A 29 5.96 0.70 3.24
CA ALA A 29 4.60 0.59 2.72
C ALA A 29 3.95 1.96 2.47
N GLY A 30 4.48 3.05 3.03
CA GLY A 30 3.96 4.40 2.80
C GLY A 30 4.47 5.08 1.53
N ALA A 31 5.39 4.45 0.79
CA ALA A 31 5.99 5.06 -0.40
C ALA A 31 4.96 5.41 -1.48
N ASP A 32 3.88 4.64 -1.62
CA ASP A 32 2.80 4.87 -2.58
C ASP A 32 1.82 5.99 -2.18
N SER A 33 1.94 6.49 -0.95
CA SER A 33 1.04 7.48 -0.36
C SER A 33 1.66 8.87 -0.31
N VAL A 34 2.90 9.03 -0.80
CA VAL A 34 3.55 10.34 -0.90
C VAL A 34 2.88 11.13 -2.03
N PRO A 35 2.34 12.34 -1.77
CA PRO A 35 1.71 13.13 -2.80
C PRO A 35 2.69 13.57 -3.91
N PHE A 36 2.20 13.63 -5.14
CA PHE A 36 2.87 14.24 -6.31
C PHE A 36 4.15 13.55 -6.85
N ILE A 37 4.50 12.35 -6.38
CA ILE A 37 5.67 11.60 -6.90
C ILE A 37 5.35 10.62 -8.04
N THR A 38 4.08 10.24 -8.19
CA THR A 38 3.58 9.38 -9.27
C THR A 38 2.47 10.11 -10.01
N ARG A 39 2.52 10.12 -11.35
CA ARG A 39 1.55 10.84 -12.20
C ARG A 39 0.84 9.93 -13.20
N SER A 40 1.28 8.68 -13.31
CA SER A 40 0.79 7.70 -14.27
C SER A 40 0.88 6.29 -13.70
N TYR A 41 0.18 5.33 -14.33
CA TYR A 41 0.32 3.91 -13.99
C TYR A 41 1.74 3.37 -14.24
N ASP A 42 2.48 3.94 -15.19
CA ASP A 42 3.88 3.60 -15.43
C ASP A 42 4.79 4.07 -14.29
N ASP A 43 4.54 5.26 -13.74
CA ASP A 43 5.24 5.72 -12.54
C ASP A 43 4.92 4.83 -11.34
N ALA A 44 3.64 4.45 -11.16
CA ALA A 44 3.24 3.53 -10.10
C ALA A 44 3.93 2.16 -10.24
N ARG A 45 4.03 1.62 -11.47
CA ARG A 45 4.76 0.38 -11.74
C ARG A 45 6.26 0.52 -11.44
N ARG A 46 6.87 1.66 -11.80
CA ARG A 46 8.27 1.96 -11.47
C ARG A 46 8.48 2.06 -9.96
N LEU A 47 7.61 2.76 -9.24
CA LEU A 47 7.66 2.86 -7.78
C LEU A 47 7.56 1.48 -7.14
N TRP A 48 6.58 0.66 -7.58
CA TRP A 48 6.41 -0.70 -7.05
C TRP A 48 7.65 -1.57 -7.23
N ARG A 49 8.35 -1.49 -8.39
CA ARG A 49 9.62 -2.22 -8.59
C ARG A 49 10.67 -1.90 -7.52
N HIS A 50 10.73 -0.67 -7.04
CA HIS A 50 11.68 -0.24 -6.01
C HIS A 50 11.18 -0.47 -4.58
N GLN A 51 9.86 -0.36 -4.35
CA GLN A 51 9.23 -0.57 -3.05
C GLN A 51 9.15 -2.07 -2.69
N ARG A 52 8.84 -2.93 -3.67
CA ARG A 52 8.55 -4.36 -3.50
C ARG A 52 9.60 -5.13 -2.70
N PRO A 53 10.92 -4.98 -2.92
CA PRO A 53 11.93 -5.70 -2.12
C PRO A 53 11.88 -5.34 -0.63
N GLY A 54 11.49 -4.11 -0.28
CA GLY A 54 11.27 -3.72 1.12
C GLY A 54 10.05 -4.42 1.73
N ILE A 55 8.95 -4.48 0.97
CA ILE A 55 7.72 -5.18 1.38
C ILE A 55 7.96 -6.69 1.53
N GLU A 56 8.60 -7.32 0.54
CA GLU A 56 8.88 -8.76 0.57
C GLU A 56 9.78 -9.14 1.74
N ARG A 57 10.80 -8.35 2.07
CA ARG A 57 11.61 -8.56 3.28
C ARG A 57 10.77 -8.48 4.55
N ALA A 58 9.92 -7.47 4.67
CA ALA A 58 9.05 -7.30 5.83
C ALA A 58 8.00 -8.42 5.97
N PHE A 59 7.44 -8.90 4.86
CA PHE A 59 6.49 -9.99 4.83
C PHE A 59 7.16 -11.33 5.13
N THR A 60 8.33 -11.59 4.55
CA THR A 60 9.11 -12.82 4.79
C THR A 60 9.45 -12.98 6.28
N ALA A 61 9.84 -11.90 6.95
CA ALA A 61 10.10 -11.90 8.40
C ALA A 61 8.87 -12.27 9.25
N ARG A 62 7.67 -12.26 8.67
CA ARG A 62 6.39 -12.61 9.32
C ARG A 62 5.80 -13.92 8.77
N GLY A 63 6.55 -14.66 7.96
CA GLY A 63 6.06 -15.89 7.31
C GLY A 63 5.04 -15.63 6.20
N LEU A 64 5.04 -14.43 5.61
CA LEU A 64 4.10 -14.01 4.57
C LEU A 64 4.79 -13.85 3.22
N LYS A 65 3.99 -13.99 2.15
CA LYS A 65 4.44 -13.79 0.77
C LYS A 65 3.56 -12.74 0.09
N ALA A 66 4.19 -11.75 -0.53
CA ALA A 66 3.48 -10.82 -1.40
C ALA A 66 3.08 -11.56 -2.70
N LEU A 67 1.79 -11.66 -2.98
CA LEU A 67 1.28 -12.35 -4.16
C LEU A 67 1.26 -11.41 -5.38
N TYR A 68 0.58 -10.28 -5.25
CA TYR A 68 0.49 -9.24 -6.26
C TYR A 68 0.15 -7.89 -5.60
N ALA A 69 0.31 -6.80 -6.37
CA ALA A 69 -0.11 -5.47 -5.98
C ALA A 69 -0.76 -4.79 -7.20
N VAL A 70 -1.83 -4.04 -6.96
CA VAL A 70 -2.56 -3.31 -8.00
C VAL A 70 -2.68 -1.85 -7.55
N PRO A 71 -2.25 -0.88 -8.39
CA PRO A 71 -2.40 0.53 -8.05
C PRO A 71 -3.87 0.94 -8.12
N TRP A 72 -4.35 1.63 -7.08
CA TRP A 72 -5.65 2.30 -7.11
C TRP A 72 -5.63 3.48 -8.11
N PRO A 73 -6.80 3.94 -8.60
CA PRO A 73 -6.88 5.15 -9.40
C PRO A 73 -6.28 6.38 -8.69
N PRO A 74 -5.90 7.43 -9.46
CA PRO A 74 -5.37 8.68 -8.91
C PRO A 74 -6.26 9.25 -7.80
N GLN A 75 -5.62 9.71 -6.72
CA GLN A 75 -6.32 10.30 -5.59
C GLN A 75 -6.86 11.69 -5.95
N CYS A 76 -8.12 11.94 -5.60
CA CYS A 76 -8.80 13.21 -5.85
C CYS A 76 -9.31 13.80 -4.53
N LEU A 77 -9.51 15.11 -4.51
CA LEU A 77 -10.18 15.79 -3.39
C LEU A 77 -11.69 15.82 -3.64
N TYR A 78 -12.46 15.34 -2.68
CA TYR A 78 -13.91 15.51 -2.66
C TYR A 78 -14.26 16.66 -1.70
N SER A 79 -15.01 17.65 -2.16
CA SER A 79 -15.43 18.80 -1.35
C SER A 79 -16.81 19.31 -1.76
N THR A 80 -17.61 19.72 -0.77
CA THR A 80 -18.91 20.40 -0.97
C THR A 80 -18.77 21.90 -1.15
N LYS A 81 -17.55 22.45 -0.97
CA LYS A 81 -17.22 23.87 -1.15
C LYS A 81 -16.04 24.05 -2.10
N PRO A 82 -15.93 25.19 -2.82
CA PRO A 82 -14.77 25.45 -3.67
C PRO A 82 -13.45 25.42 -2.90
N ILE A 83 -12.44 24.76 -3.48
CA ILE A 83 -11.05 24.78 -2.98
C ILE A 83 -10.28 25.79 -3.82
N ALA A 84 -9.92 26.93 -3.24
CA ALA A 84 -9.24 28.03 -3.94
C ALA A 84 -7.72 28.10 -3.68
N ARG A 85 -7.26 27.49 -2.59
CA ARG A 85 -5.85 27.45 -2.18
C ARG A 85 -5.59 26.20 -1.32
N ILE A 86 -4.32 25.79 -1.27
CA ILE A 86 -3.79 24.80 -0.33
C ILE A 86 -3.90 25.34 1.09
#